data_AF-A0A6I5P6I9-F1
#
_entry.id   AF-A0A6I5P6I9-F1
#
_cell.length_a   1.000
_cell.length_b   1.000
_cell.length_c   1.000
_cell.angle_alpha   90.00
_cell.angle_beta   90.00
_cell.angle_gamma   90.00
#
_symmetry.space_group_name_H-M   'P 1'
#
loop_
_entity.id
_entity.type
_entity.pdbx_description
1 polymer ?
#
loop_
_entity_poly.entity_id
_entity_poly.type
_entity_poly.pdbx_seq_one_letter_code
_entity_poly.pdbx_strand_id
1 'polypeptide(L)'
;MFDIDEFIIAVFLVVDKYLTPLLQRSPPRRKGAAPALSDSEVVTLEIVGEFLGHHDDARLWRYFYHHWHDWFPDLPNRTTFVRQAANLWHYKQLLQQQLLQTLGAAKSDLYRVDAFRCPSVASNAHPKRRYLPDWSATGVLRRNSAPFMVSVDTS
;
A
#
# COMPACT_ATOMS: atom_id res chain seq x y z
N MET A 1 -23.89 -23.97 -9.44
CA MET A 1 -23.56 -22.62 -9.96
C MET A 1 -23.45 -21.76 -8.72
N PHE A 2 -22.27 -21.23 -8.41
CA PHE A 2 -22.08 -20.42 -7.19
C PHE A 2 -22.83 -19.10 -7.35
N ASP A 3 -23.61 -18.72 -6.35
CA ASP A 3 -24.21 -17.39 -6.30
C ASP A 3 -23.13 -16.34 -5.97
N ILE A 4 -23.37 -15.08 -6.32
CA ILE A 4 -22.45 -13.98 -6.03
C ILE A 4 -22.31 -13.83 -4.51
N ASP A 5 -23.40 -13.97 -3.77
CA ASP A 5 -23.45 -13.99 -2.30
C ASP A 5 -22.48 -15.02 -1.71
N GLU A 6 -22.61 -16.28 -2.16
CA GLU A 6 -21.77 -17.39 -1.71
C GLU A 6 -20.30 -17.16 -2.08
N PHE A 7 -20.05 -16.58 -3.26
CA PHE A 7 -18.71 -16.22 -3.69
C PHE A 7 -18.08 -15.14 -2.82
N ILE A 8 -18.83 -14.06 -2.51
CA ILE A 8 -18.36 -12.98 -1.63
C ILE A 8 -18.03 -13.54 -0.25
N ILE A 9 -18.92 -14.35 0.32
CA ILE A 9 -18.72 -14.97 1.63
C ILE A 9 -17.49 -15.89 1.61
N ALA A 10 -17.36 -16.74 0.58
CA ALA A 10 -16.23 -17.65 0.47
C ALA A 10 -14.89 -16.90 0.36
N VAL A 11 -14.83 -15.84 -0.45
CA VAL A 11 -13.63 -15.00 -0.57
C VAL A 11 -13.33 -14.31 0.75
N PHE A 12 -14.33 -13.73 1.41
CA PHE A 12 -14.15 -13.07 2.71
C PHE A 12 -13.57 -14.03 3.76
N LEU A 13 -14.15 -15.22 3.91
CA LEU A 13 -13.69 -16.22 4.89
C LEU A 13 -12.26 -16.67 4.62
N VAL A 14 -11.89 -16.85 3.34
CA VAL A 14 -10.52 -17.17 2.97
C VAL A 14 -9.61 -15.99 3.31
N VAL A 15 -9.90 -14.79 2.81
CA VAL A 15 -9.08 -13.61 3.04
C VAL A 15 -8.87 -13.38 4.53
N ASP A 16 -9.93 -13.38 5.33
CA ASP A 16 -9.85 -13.13 6.76
C ASP A 16 -8.99 -14.17 7.50
N LYS A 17 -9.16 -15.46 7.17
CA LYS A 17 -8.36 -16.56 7.73
C LYS A 17 -6.86 -16.38 7.49
N TYR A 18 -6.45 -15.93 6.30
CA TYR A 18 -5.03 -15.79 5.95
C TYR A 18 -4.46 -14.41 6.30
N LEU A 19 -5.26 -13.35 6.23
CA LEU A 19 -4.84 -11.97 6.45
C LEU A 19 -4.75 -11.61 7.93
N THR A 20 -5.72 -12.02 8.75
CA THR A 20 -5.77 -11.66 10.18
C THR A 20 -4.48 -12.01 10.93
N PRO A 21 -3.88 -13.21 10.78
CA PRO A 21 -2.60 -13.51 11.41
C PRO A 21 -1.44 -12.62 10.94
N LEU A 22 -1.45 -12.17 9.68
CA LEU A 22 -0.44 -11.26 9.13
C LEU A 22 -0.57 -9.86 9.73
N LEU A 23 -1.80 -9.35 9.85
CA LEU A 23 -2.11 -8.05 10.45
C LEU A 23 -1.78 -8.01 11.94
N GLN A 24 -1.97 -9.13 12.67
CA GLN A 24 -1.62 -9.24 14.09
C GLN A 24 -0.10 -9.20 14.32
N ARG A 25 0.68 -9.84 13.42
CA ARG A 25 2.15 -9.85 13.50
C ARG A 25 2.76 -8.49 13.20
N SER A 26 2.21 -7.80 12.21
CA SER A 26 2.64 -6.46 11.81
C SER A 26 1.39 -5.66 11.47
N PRO A 27 0.97 -4.69 12.29
CA PRO A 27 -0.19 -3.86 11.97
C PRO A 27 0.17 -2.88 10.82
N PRO A 28 -0.71 -2.73 9.81
CA PRO A 28 -0.44 -1.88 8.64
C PRO A 28 -0.33 -0.39 9.00
N ARG A 29 -0.91 0.01 10.13
CA ARG A 29 -0.96 1.39 10.60
C ARG A 29 -0.39 1.46 12.01
N ARG A 30 0.64 2.30 12.21
CA ARG A 30 1.25 2.55 13.53
C ARG A 30 0.61 3.72 14.28
N LYS A 31 -0.14 4.59 13.59
CA LYS A 31 -0.78 5.80 14.13
C LYS A 31 -2.10 6.08 13.39
N GLY A 32 -3.05 6.69 14.10
CA GLY A 32 -4.36 7.10 13.57
C GLY A 32 -5.50 6.20 14.02
N ALA A 33 -6.74 6.66 13.78
CA ALA A 33 -7.94 5.88 14.05
C ALA A 33 -8.01 4.63 13.16
N ALA A 34 -8.65 3.58 13.67
CA ALA A 34 -9.00 2.43 12.85
C ALA A 34 -9.97 2.88 11.73
N PRO A 35 -9.88 2.29 10.52
CA PRO A 35 -10.82 2.58 9.46
C PRO A 35 -12.16 1.96 9.85
N ALA A 36 -13.25 2.54 9.35
CA ALA A 36 -14.58 1.99 9.59
C ALA A 36 -14.72 0.60 8.94
N LEU A 37 -14.15 0.43 7.74
CA LEU A 37 -14.08 -0.84 7.03
C LEU A 37 -12.80 -1.60 7.40
N SER A 38 -12.93 -2.89 7.73
CA SER A 38 -11.79 -3.75 8.07
C SER A 38 -10.87 -3.98 6.86
N ASP A 39 -9.61 -4.28 7.15
CA ASP A 39 -8.61 -4.54 6.10
C ASP A 39 -8.94 -5.83 5.31
N SER A 40 -9.58 -6.82 5.94
CA SER A 40 -10.09 -8.05 5.30
C SER A 40 -11.21 -7.75 4.31
N GLU A 41 -12.15 -6.87 4.67
CA GLU A 41 -13.23 -6.45 3.77
C GLU A 41 -12.65 -5.72 2.55
N VAL A 42 -11.70 -4.80 2.74
CA VAL A 42 -11.08 -4.08 1.62
C VAL A 42 -10.47 -5.02 0.59
N VAL A 43 -9.70 -6.02 1.04
CA VAL A 43 -9.08 -7.01 0.15
C VAL A 43 -10.14 -7.89 -0.52
N THR A 44 -11.22 -8.22 0.19
CA THR A 44 -12.37 -8.96 -0.37
C THR A 44 -13.03 -8.18 -1.50
N LEU A 45 -13.31 -6.89 -1.29
CA LEU A 45 -13.93 -6.03 -2.29
C LEU A 45 -13.06 -5.90 -3.54
N GLU A 46 -11.73 -5.81 -3.38
CA GLU A 46 -10.80 -5.79 -4.53
C GLU A 46 -10.83 -7.10 -5.33
N ILE A 47 -10.76 -8.25 -4.65
CA ILE A 47 -10.74 -9.56 -5.32
C ILE A 47 -12.06 -9.82 -6.04
N VAL A 48 -13.19 -9.60 -5.36
CA VAL A 48 -14.52 -9.80 -5.93
C VAL A 48 -14.76 -8.79 -7.06
N GLY A 49 -14.37 -7.53 -6.87
CA GLY A 49 -14.53 -6.51 -7.90
C GLY A 49 -13.73 -6.82 -9.18
N GLU A 50 -12.48 -7.27 -9.04
CA GLU A 50 -11.67 -7.70 -10.18
C GLU A 50 -12.28 -8.93 -10.86
N PHE A 51 -12.79 -9.90 -10.09
CA PHE A 51 -13.49 -11.08 -10.63
C PHE A 51 -14.74 -10.72 -11.42
N LEU A 52 -15.48 -9.70 -11.00
CA LEU A 52 -16.66 -9.17 -11.70
C LEU A 52 -16.29 -8.26 -12.89
N GLY A 53 -15.00 -8.03 -13.16
CA GLY A 53 -14.51 -7.21 -14.27
C GLY A 53 -14.46 -5.70 -13.98
N HIS A 54 -14.55 -5.29 -12.71
CA HIS A 54 -14.42 -3.90 -12.28
C HIS A 54 -12.97 -3.52 -12.02
N HIS A 55 -12.22 -3.32 -13.10
CA HIS A 55 -10.79 -2.98 -13.09
C HIS A 55 -10.44 -1.56 -12.62
N ASP A 56 -11.43 -0.68 -12.57
CA ASP A 56 -11.27 0.70 -12.13
C ASP A 56 -11.77 0.85 -10.68
N ASP A 57 -10.95 1.42 -9.79
CA ASP A 57 -11.31 1.67 -8.39
C ASP A 57 -12.66 2.39 -8.23
N ALA A 58 -12.96 3.32 -9.15
CA ALA A 58 -14.22 4.06 -9.14
C ALA A 58 -15.43 3.20 -9.53
N ARG A 59 -15.27 2.27 -10.47
CA ARG A 59 -16.34 1.34 -10.89
C ARG A 59 -16.57 0.29 -9.81
N LEU A 60 -15.48 -0.26 -9.27
CA LEU A 60 -15.50 -1.20 -8.17
C LEU A 60 -16.24 -0.61 -6.97
N TRP A 61 -15.78 0.55 -6.48
CA TRP A 61 -16.40 1.21 -5.33
C TRP A 61 -17.89 1.51 -5.57
N ARG A 62 -18.24 2.01 -6.77
CA ARG A 62 -19.63 2.34 -7.12
C ARG A 62 -20.52 1.09 -7.16
N TYR A 63 -20.01 -0.03 -7.67
CA TYR A 63 -20.74 -1.29 -7.71
C TYR A 63 -21.10 -1.76 -6.29
N PHE A 64 -20.12 -1.83 -5.38
CA PHE A 64 -20.36 -2.25 -4.00
C PHE A 64 -21.24 -1.27 -3.22
N TYR A 65 -21.07 0.03 -3.46
CA TYR A 65 -21.91 1.04 -2.83
C TYR A 65 -23.38 0.95 -3.26
N HIS A 66 -23.68 0.50 -4.48
CA HIS A 66 -25.08 0.40 -4.95
C HIS A 66 -25.71 -0.97 -4.73
N HIS A 67 -24.93 -2.05 -4.79
CA HIS A 67 -25.47 -3.42 -4.77
C HIS A 67 -25.26 -4.15 -3.45
N TRP A 68 -24.25 -3.77 -2.67
CA TRP A 68 -23.82 -4.51 -1.48
C TRP A 68 -23.63 -3.61 -0.25
N HIS A 69 -24.24 -2.43 -0.24
CA HIS A 69 -24.14 -1.49 0.88
C HIS A 69 -24.66 -2.09 2.19
N ASP A 70 -25.70 -2.92 2.12
CA ASP A 70 -26.27 -3.57 3.31
C ASP A 70 -25.27 -4.53 3.97
N TRP A 71 -24.33 -5.09 3.21
CA TRP A 71 -23.29 -5.99 3.71
C TRP A 71 -22.05 -5.24 4.17
N PHE A 72 -21.81 -4.05 3.62
CA PHE A 72 -20.67 -3.18 3.96
C PHE A 72 -21.16 -1.78 4.36
N PRO A 73 -21.90 -1.64 5.48
CA PRO A 73 -22.51 -0.37 5.88
C PRO A 73 -21.46 0.72 6.19
N ASP A 74 -20.26 0.30 6.57
CA ASP A 74 -19.14 1.16 6.93
C ASP A 74 -18.20 1.48 5.74
N LEU A 75 -18.64 1.23 4.50
CA LEU A 75 -17.86 1.51 3.30
C LEU A 75 -17.51 3.02 3.22
N PRO A 76 -16.22 3.40 3.35
CA PRO A 76 -15.84 4.81 3.38
C PRO A 76 -15.92 5.41 1.97
N ASN A 77 -15.71 6.73 1.88
CA ASN A 77 -15.61 7.39 0.58
C ASN A 77 -14.52 6.75 -0.31
N ARG A 78 -14.72 6.83 -1.63
CA ARG A 78 -13.82 6.24 -2.65
C ARG A 78 -12.35 6.52 -2.37
N THR A 79 -11.99 7.76 -2.06
CA THR A 79 -10.58 8.18 -1.87
C THR A 79 -9.95 7.53 -0.64
N THR A 80 -10.73 7.33 0.42
CA THR A 80 -10.27 6.65 1.65
C THR A 80 -10.17 5.16 1.44
N PHE A 81 -11.13 4.55 0.73
CA PHE A 81 -11.07 3.15 0.32
C PHE A 81 -9.80 2.86 -0.49
N VAL A 82 -9.54 3.63 -1.56
CA VAL A 82 -8.34 3.45 -2.40
C VAL A 82 -7.06 3.65 -1.61
N ARG A 83 -7.02 4.63 -0.70
CA ARG A 83 -5.85 4.85 0.16
C ARG A 83 -5.62 3.66 1.11
N GLN A 84 -6.68 3.11 1.69
CA GLN A 84 -6.59 1.93 2.57
C GLN A 84 -6.12 0.70 1.78
N ALA A 85 -6.72 0.46 0.63
CA ALA A 85 -6.33 -0.59 -0.31
C ALA A 85 -4.86 -0.45 -0.72
N ALA A 86 -4.40 0.77 -1.01
CA ALA A 86 -3.01 1.04 -1.35
C ALA A 86 -2.05 0.71 -0.19
N ASN A 87 -2.41 1.06 1.04
CA ASN A 87 -1.58 0.76 2.22
C ASN A 87 -1.45 -0.76 2.48
N LEU A 88 -2.43 -1.55 2.03
CA LEU A 88 -2.43 -3.01 2.18
C LEU A 88 -1.60 -3.74 1.12
N TRP A 89 -0.98 -3.04 0.17
CA TRP A 89 -0.24 -3.67 -0.95
C TRP A 89 0.73 -4.78 -0.50
N HIS A 90 1.49 -4.53 0.56
CA HIS A 90 2.50 -5.47 1.07
C HIS A 90 1.84 -6.73 1.66
N TYR A 91 0.71 -6.58 2.35
CA TYR A 91 -0.02 -7.70 2.94
C TYR A 91 -0.66 -8.58 1.89
N LYS A 92 -1.10 -7.98 0.78
CA LYS A 92 -1.69 -8.74 -0.32
C LYS A 92 -0.63 -9.58 -1.04
N GLN A 93 0.60 -9.08 -1.14
CA GLN A 93 1.75 -9.88 -1.58
C GLN A 93 2.06 -11.04 -0.62
N LEU A 94 2.07 -10.80 0.69
CA LEU A 94 2.27 -11.85 1.69
C LEU A 94 1.15 -12.90 1.65
N LEU A 95 -0.10 -12.46 1.51
CA LEU A 95 -1.27 -13.31 1.38
C LEU A 95 -1.13 -14.21 0.15
N GLN A 96 -0.72 -13.65 -0.99
CA GLN A 96 -0.44 -14.42 -2.20
C GLN A 96 0.63 -15.49 -1.96
N GLN A 97 1.75 -15.13 -1.31
CA GLN A 97 2.81 -16.09 -0.98
C GLN A 97 2.31 -17.22 -0.05
N GLN A 98 1.51 -16.89 0.96
CA GLN A 98 0.95 -17.86 1.90
C GLN A 98 -0.04 -18.80 1.21
N LEU A 99 -0.86 -18.30 0.29
CA LEU A 99 -1.77 -19.11 -0.52
C LEU A 99 -1.00 -20.04 -1.47
N LEU A 100 0.03 -19.56 -2.16
CA LEU A 100 0.89 -20.38 -3.03
C LEU A 100 1.54 -21.54 -2.27
N GLN A 101 2.01 -21.29 -1.04
CA GLN A 101 2.57 -22.33 -0.18
C GLN A 101 1.51 -23.33 0.27
N THR A 102 0.33 -22.86 0.68
CA THR A 102 -0.75 -23.71 1.22
C THR A 102 -1.36 -24.60 0.14
N LEU A 103 -1.51 -24.09 -1.09
CA LEU A 103 -2.06 -24.83 -2.23
C LEU A 103 -1.05 -25.80 -2.85
N GLY A 104 0.17 -25.91 -2.31
CA GLY A 104 1.21 -26.81 -2.83
C GLY A 104 1.82 -26.37 -4.16
N ALA A 105 1.51 -25.16 -4.65
CA ALA A 105 2.04 -24.60 -5.89
C ALA A 105 3.56 -24.33 -5.82
N ALA A 106 4.17 -24.39 -4.64
CA ALA A 106 5.62 -24.38 -4.44
C ALA A 106 6.35 -25.59 -5.07
N LYS A 107 5.62 -26.62 -5.54
CA LYS A 107 6.18 -27.79 -6.25
C LYS A 107 5.89 -27.84 -7.76
N SER A 108 5.16 -26.86 -8.29
CA SER A 108 4.80 -26.80 -9.72
C SER A 108 5.38 -25.53 -10.34
N ASP A 109 6.17 -25.70 -11.40
CA ASP A 109 7.07 -24.72 -12.03
C ASP A 109 6.37 -23.52 -12.73
N LEU A 110 5.10 -23.23 -12.42
CA LEU A 110 4.26 -22.48 -13.35
C LEU A 110 3.07 -21.73 -12.74
N TYR A 111 3.25 -20.92 -11.70
CA TYR A 111 2.23 -19.92 -11.33
C TYR A 111 2.83 -18.61 -10.80
N ARG A 112 3.44 -17.83 -11.70
CA ARG A 112 3.63 -16.40 -11.46
C ARG A 112 2.35 -15.67 -11.89
N VAL A 113 1.42 -15.50 -10.95
CA VAL A 113 0.22 -14.67 -11.13
C VAL A 113 0.59 -13.23 -10.75
N ASP A 114 0.77 -12.35 -11.73
CA ASP A 114 1.14 -10.93 -11.53
C ASP A 114 -0.11 -10.02 -11.56
N ALA A 115 -1.21 -10.47 -10.95
CA ALA A 115 -2.48 -9.74 -10.97
C ALA A 115 -2.58 -8.65 -9.90
N PHE A 116 -1.55 -8.48 -9.07
CA PHE A 116 -1.61 -7.54 -7.96
C PHE A 116 -1.35 -6.12 -8.46
N ARG A 117 -2.42 -5.31 -8.60
CA ARG A 117 -2.27 -3.88 -8.89
C ARG A 117 -1.50 -3.21 -7.75
N CYS A 118 -0.20 -3.02 -7.96
CA CYS A 118 0.59 -2.14 -7.11
C CYS A 118 0.13 -0.70 -7.39
N PRO A 119 -0.32 0.05 -6.38
CA PRO A 119 -0.58 1.47 -6.58
C PRO A 119 0.74 2.13 -6.97
N SER A 120 0.86 2.56 -8.23
CA SER A 120 1.97 3.41 -8.64
C SER A 120 1.79 4.74 -7.92
N VAL A 121 2.45 4.91 -6.78
CA VAL A 121 2.60 6.21 -6.15
C VAL A 121 3.49 7.03 -7.09
N ALA A 122 2.86 7.74 -8.03
CA ALA A 122 3.48 8.90 -8.64
C ALA A 122 3.62 9.93 -7.52
N SER A 123 4.75 9.88 -6.84
CA SER A 123 5.21 10.97 -6.00
C SER A 123 5.26 12.21 -6.87
N ASN A 124 4.23 13.05 -6.86
CA ASN A 124 4.43 14.47 -7.10
C ASN A 124 5.21 15.01 -5.89
N ALA A 125 6.46 14.59 -5.77
CA ALA A 125 7.46 15.26 -5.00
C ALA A 125 7.70 16.59 -5.71
N HIS A 126 6.93 17.60 -5.33
CA HIS A 126 7.28 18.98 -5.60
C HIS A 126 8.70 19.17 -5.08
N PRO A 127 9.70 19.50 -5.91
CA PRO A 127 11.03 19.77 -5.40
C PRO A 127 10.92 21.02 -4.54
N LYS A 128 11.10 20.87 -3.22
CA LYS A 128 11.33 22.02 -2.34
C LYS A 128 12.54 22.75 -2.90
N ARG A 129 12.25 23.90 -3.51
CA ARG A 129 13.19 24.88 -4.05
C ARG A 129 14.17 25.26 -2.93
N ARG A 130 15.35 24.65 -2.95
CA ARG A 130 16.46 25.01 -2.08
C ARG A 130 16.99 26.34 -2.59
N TYR A 131 16.65 27.43 -1.91
CA TYR A 131 17.30 28.72 -2.14
C TYR A 131 18.78 28.54 -1.81
N LEU A 132 19.62 28.53 -2.85
CA LEU A 132 21.07 28.71 -2.72
C LEU A 132 21.33 30.18 -2.36
N PRO A 133 22.18 30.49 -1.38
CA PRO A 133 22.62 31.86 -1.15
C PRO A 133 23.47 32.34 -2.33
N ASP A 134 23.07 33.46 -2.91
CA ASP A 134 23.80 34.22 -3.92
C ASP A 134 25.11 34.75 -3.32
N TRP A 135 26.22 34.25 -3.86
CA TRP A 135 27.55 34.82 -3.69
C TRP A 135 27.72 35.89 -4.79
N SER A 136 27.51 37.16 -4.45
CA SER A 136 28.05 38.30 -5.21
C SER A 136 27.83 39.62 -4.48
N ALA A 137 28.64 39.89 -3.45
CA ALA A 137 28.90 41.27 -3.01
C ALA A 137 30.32 41.38 -2.44
N THR A 138 31.21 41.88 -3.30
CA THR A 138 32.59 42.28 -3.04
C THR A 138 32.63 43.46 -2.05
N GLY A 139 33.52 43.42 -1.04
CA GLY A 139 33.87 44.64 -0.30
C GLY A 139 34.48 44.50 1.11
N VAL A 140 35.77 44.13 1.17
CA VAL A 140 36.80 44.71 2.06
C VAL A 140 36.54 44.75 3.58
N LEU A 141 37.25 43.92 4.37
CA LEU A 141 38.37 44.40 5.22
C LEU A 141 39.16 43.26 5.88
N ARG A 142 40.47 43.31 5.62
CA ARG A 142 41.62 42.70 6.33
C ARG A 142 41.41 42.43 7.82
N ARG A 143 41.95 41.32 8.34
CA ARG A 143 43.34 41.20 8.84
C ARG A 143 43.62 39.77 9.36
N ASN A 144 44.80 39.24 9.01
CA ASN A 144 45.76 38.49 9.85
C ASN A 144 45.24 37.36 10.77
N SER A 145 45.78 36.15 10.83
CA SER A 145 47.07 35.60 10.40
C SER A 145 46.93 34.08 10.35
N ALA A 146 47.49 33.47 9.31
CA ALA A 146 47.91 32.07 9.33
C ALA A 146 49.24 31.98 10.17
N PRO A 147 49.87 30.81 10.43
CA PRO A 147 49.64 29.60 9.65
C PRO A 147 49.97 28.23 10.31
N PHE A 148 49.93 27.18 9.48
CA PHE A 148 50.60 25.87 9.58
C PHE A 148 50.06 24.84 10.60
N MET A 149 50.10 23.51 10.41
CA MET A 149 50.32 22.59 9.28
C MET A 149 50.25 21.16 9.87
N VAL A 150 49.49 20.26 9.23
CA VAL A 150 49.70 18.81 8.97
C VAL A 150 49.99 17.81 10.12
N SER A 151 49.20 16.72 10.12
CA SER A 151 49.54 15.27 10.15
C SER A 151 48.39 14.52 10.83
N VAL A 152 47.59 13.68 10.16
CA VAL A 152 47.88 12.29 9.76
C VAL A 152 48.64 11.53 10.84
N ASP A 153 47.93 10.72 11.63
CA ASP A 153 48.43 9.38 11.91
C ASP A 153 47.33 8.40 12.28
N THR A 154 47.54 7.20 11.76
CA THR A 154 46.80 5.96 11.97
C THR A 154 47.20 5.35 13.30
N SER A 155 46.23 4.87 14.08
CA SER A 155 46.32 3.66 14.91
C SER A 155 44.93 3.25 15.39
#